data_AF-A0A208Y6B8-F1
#
_entry.id   AF-A0A208Y6B8-F1
#
_cell.length_a   1.000
_cell.length_b   1.000
_cell.length_c   1.000
_cell.angle_alpha   90.00
_cell.angle_beta   90.00
_cell.angle_gamma   90.00
#
_symmetry.space_group_name_H-M   'P 1'
#
loop_
_entity.id
_entity.type
_entity.pdbx_description
1 polymer ?
#
loop_
_entity_poly.entity_id
_entity_poly.type
_entity_poly.pdbx_seq_one_letter_code
_entity_poly.pdbx_strand_id
1 'polypeptide(L)' 'MDMRAGTETALARVVAVFGIARPHHAYCFANRRANRMKVLVHDGIGV' A
#
# COMPACT_ATOMS: atom_id res chain seq x y z
N MET A 1 -8.42 2.91 -3.72
CA MET A 1 -8.48 2.22 -2.42
C MET A 1 -9.47 2.97 -1.53
N ASP A 2 -10.29 2.27 -0.74
CA ASP A 2 -11.04 2.96 0.31
C ASP A 2 -10.04 3.51 1.34
N MET A 3 -10.05 4.82 1.51
CA MET A 3 -9.07 5.53 2.34
C MET A 3 -9.34 5.37 3.84
N ARG A 4 -10.48 4.79 4.22
CA ARG A 4 -10.78 4.42 5.61
C ARG A 4 -10.23 3.05 5.99
N ALA A 5 -9.81 2.25 5.01
CA ALA A 5 -9.31 0.92 5.25
C ALA A 5 -7.91 0.93 5.90
N GLY A 6 -7.64 -0.08 6.73
CA GLY A 6 -6.40 -0.25 7.49
C GLY A 6 -5.18 -0.65 6.64
N THR A 7 -4.10 -1.05 7.31
CA THR A 7 -2.84 -1.47 6.68
C THR A 7 -3.00 -2.80 5.94
N GLU A 8 -3.71 -3.78 6.51
CA GLU A 8 -3.96 -5.08 5.88
C GLU A 8 -4.61 -4.98 4.50
N THR A 9 -5.58 -4.07 4.33
CA THR A 9 -6.20 -3.84 3.02
C THR A 9 -5.23 -3.23 2.01
N ALA A 10 -4.29 -2.39 2.45
CA ALA A 10 -3.23 -1.87 1.58
C ALA A 10 -2.29 -2.99 1.16
N LEU A 11 -1.84 -3.81 2.13
CA LEU A 11 -0.95 -4.95 1.87
C LEU A 11 -1.60 -5.97 0.94
N ALA A 12 -2.85 -6.37 1.20
CA ALA A 12 -3.59 -7.27 0.33
C ALA A 12 -3.71 -6.72 -1.10
N ARG A 13 -3.89 -5.40 -1.26
CA ARG A 13 -3.91 -4.74 -2.58
C ARG A 13 -2.55 -4.80 -3.28
N VAL A 14 -1.45 -4.59 -2.54
CA VAL A 14 -0.08 -4.73 -3.08
C VAL A 14 0.14 -6.17 -3.56
N VAL A 15 -0.16 -7.16 -2.72
CA VAL A 15 0.01 -8.58 -3.06
C VAL A 15 -0.86 -8.97 -4.25
N ALA A 16 -2.11 -8.53 -4.30
CA ALA A 16 -3.01 -8.84 -5.42
C ALA A 16 -2.55 -8.26 -6.77
N VAL A 17 -1.87 -7.10 -6.77
CA VAL A 17 -1.43 -6.42 -8.01
C VAL A 17 -0.02 -6.82 -8.41
N PHE A 18 0.89 -6.95 -7.45
CA PHE A 18 2.32 -7.14 -7.69
C PHE A 18 2.82 -8.54 -7.32
N GLY A 19 1.96 -9.41 -6.76
CA GLY A 19 2.28 -10.76 -6.30
C GLY A 19 2.98 -10.80 -4.93
N ILE A 20 3.73 -9.76 -4.58
CA ILE A 20 4.47 -9.66 -3.32
C ILE A 20 4.67 -8.19 -2.91
N ALA A 21 4.71 -7.92 -1.61
CA ALA A 21 5.28 -6.68 -1.09
C ALA A 21 6.81 -6.83 -1.04
N ARG A 22 7.53 -6.10 -1.89
CA ARG A 22 8.99 -6.19 -1.95
C ARG A 22 9.61 -5.43 -0.77
N PRO A 23 10.69 -5.96 -0.15
CA PRO A 23 11.42 -5.23 0.88
C PRO A 23 12.10 -3.99 0.29
N HIS A 24 12.26 -2.95 1.11
CA HIS A 24 12.79 -1.63 0.74
C HIS A 24 11.99 -0.89 -0.35
N HIS A 25 10.67 -1.08 -0.39
CA HIS A 25 9.77 -0.44 -1.35
C HIS A 25 8.64 0.33 -0.67
N ALA A 26 8.26 1.45 -1.28
CA ALA A 26 7.07 2.21 -0.93
C ALA A 26 6.00 2.07 -2.01
N TYR A 27 4.78 1.75 -1.60
CA TYR A 27 3.61 1.62 -2.46
C TYR A 27 2.63 2.75 -2.17
N CYS A 28 2.46 3.64 -3.15
CA CYS A 28 1.60 4.81 -3.04
C CYS A 28 0.18 4.53 -3.53
N PHE A 29 -0.81 4.89 -2.72
CA PHE A 29 -2.22 4.83 -3.04
C PHE A 29 -2.81 6.23 -3.05
N ALA A 30 -3.38 6.62 -4.18
CA ALA A 30 -4.17 7.83 -4.31
C ALA A 30 -5.67 7.48 -4.32
N ASN A 31 -6.50 8.38 -3.78
CA ASN A 31 -7.93 8.31 -4.06
C ASN A 31 -8.20 8.83 -5.48
N ARG A 32 -9.41 8.64 -6.00
CA ARG A 32 -9.75 9.02 -7.39
C ARG A 32 -9.54 10.51 -7.70
N ARG A 33 -9.66 11.37 -6.69
CA ARG A 33 -9.44 12.82 -6.82
C ARG A 33 -7.99 13.24 -6.55
N ALA A 34 -7.10 12.30 -6.23
CA ALA A 34 -5.69 12.51 -5.87
C ALA A 34 -5.44 13.52 -4.73
N ASN A 35 -6.45 13.81 -3.89
CA ASN A 35 -6.32 14.75 -2.77
C ASN A 35 -6.07 14.06 -1.42
N ARG A 36 -6.04 12.72 -1.41
CA ARG A 36 -5.63 11.91 -0.26
C ARG A 36 -4.68 10.83 -0.74
N MET A 37 -3.58 10.70 -0.03
CA MET A 37 -2.53 9.72 -0.27
C MET A 37 -2.35 8.84 0.96
N LYS A 38 -2.08 7.55 0.72
CA LYS A 38 -1.61 6.61 1.72
C LYS A 38 -0.40 5.89 1.14
N VAL A 39 0.61 5.65 1.95
CA VAL A 39 1.82 4.92 1.52
C VAL A 39 2.00 3.73 2.44
N LEU A 40 2.21 2.56 1.85
CA LEU A 40 2.67 1.36 2.55
C LEU A 40 4.16 1.21 2.31
N VAL A 41 4.97 1.12 3.35
CA VAL A 41 6.44 0.99 3.22
C VAL A 41 6.84 -0.35 3.79
N HIS A 42 7.47 -1.19 2.97
CA HIS A 42 8.19 -2.35 3.48
C HIS A 42 9.65 -1.98 3.62
N ASP A 43 10.20 -2.01 4.83
CA ASP A 43 11.55 -1.54 5.14
C ASP A 43 12.63 -2.64 5.06
N GLY A 44 12.23 -3.88 4.76
CA GLY A 44 13.11 -5.07 4.75
C GLY A 44 13.07 -5.91 6.04
N ILE A 45 12.47 -5.39 7.11
CA ILE A 45 12.25 -6.11 8.38
C ILE A 45 10.77 -6.40 8.54
N GLY A 46 9.91 -5.46 8.13
CA GLY A 46 8.46 -5.58 8.20
C GLY A 46 7.75 -4.62 7.26
N VAL A 47 6.42 -4.66 7.33
CA VAL A 47 5.48 -3.85 6.54
C VAL A 47 4.62 -3.03 7.48
#